data_AF-A0A3C1L5U7-F1
#
_entry.id   AF-A0A3C1L5U7-F1
#
_cell.length_a   1.000
_cell.length_b   1.000
_cell.length_c   1.000
_cell.angle_alpha   90.00
_cell.angle_beta   90.00
_cell.angle_gamma   90.00
#
_symmetry.space_group_name_H-M   'P 1'
#
loop_
_entity.id
_entity.type
_entity.pdbx_description
1 polymer ?
#
loop_
_entity_poly.entity_id
_entity_poly.type
_entity_poly.pdbx_seq_one_letter_code
_entity_poly.pdbx_strand_id
1 'polypeptide(L)'
;RLNDSYYYSGQAYQLAHGRLFRELFVDQPGAEHGPLTSLLMAPFSWGDDFVRWQRMVTVACGITLVWLLGRLGTRLGGRRVGVAAAAIAAVAPTLWMNDGLVMSESVSMLLVACVLWFALDTVERDDRRSQVALGVALGLGALARSELVLLIPLVLLWLVIARRRRGDARVRAV
;
A
#
# COMPACT_ATOMS: atom_id res chain seq x y z
N ARG A 1 -23.35 -14.82 1.35
CA ARG A 1 -22.82 -13.44 1.34
C ARG A 1 -21.56 -13.48 0.50
N LEU A 2 -21.53 -12.80 -0.65
CA LEU A 2 -20.31 -12.75 -1.47
C LEU A 2 -19.22 -12.02 -0.68
N ASN A 3 -18.01 -12.55 -0.75
CA ASN A 3 -16.81 -11.94 -0.18
C ASN A 3 -16.12 -11.14 -1.30
N ASP A 4 -15.66 -9.92 -1.04
CA ASP A 4 -14.99 -9.05 -2.01
C ASP A 4 -13.79 -9.74 -2.69
N SER A 5 -13.27 -10.82 -2.09
CA SER A 5 -12.17 -11.61 -2.65
C SER A 5 -12.54 -12.26 -3.96
N TYR A 6 -13.81 -12.66 -4.10
CA TYR A 6 -14.33 -13.20 -5.36
C TYR A 6 -14.38 -12.13 -6.43
N TYR A 7 -14.73 -10.90 -6.04
CA TYR A 7 -14.76 -9.76 -6.95
C TYR A 7 -13.35 -9.42 -7.45
N TYR A 8 -12.38 -9.19 -6.55
CA TYR A 8 -11.00 -8.87 -6.94
C TYR A 8 -10.37 -9.96 -7.78
N SER A 9 -10.53 -11.22 -7.38
CA SER A 9 -9.98 -12.37 -8.09
C SER A 9 -10.58 -12.53 -9.49
N GLY A 10 -11.91 -12.41 -9.59
CA GLY A 10 -12.60 -12.56 -10.86
C GLY A 10 -12.45 -11.34 -11.79
N GLN A 11 -12.33 -10.13 -11.25
CA GLN A 11 -12.03 -8.95 -12.06
C GLN A 11 -10.59 -8.99 -12.59
N ALA A 12 -9.64 -9.47 -11.79
CA ALA A 12 -8.27 -9.73 -12.25
C ALA A 12 -8.23 -10.75 -13.40
N TYR A 13 -9.05 -11.81 -13.31
CA TYR A 13 -9.22 -12.78 -14.40
C TYR A 13 -9.80 -12.14 -15.67
N GLN A 14 -10.84 -11.30 -15.54
CA GLN A 14 -11.39 -10.56 -16.69
C GLN A 14 -10.34 -9.66 -17.36
N LEU A 15 -9.57 -8.93 -16.56
CA LEU A 15 -8.49 -8.06 -17.05
C LEU A 15 -7.44 -8.84 -17.82
N ALA A 16 -7.03 -10.01 -17.32
CA ALA A 16 -6.08 -10.91 -17.97
C ALA A 16 -6.57 -11.42 -19.35
N HIS A 17 -7.89 -11.46 -19.56
CA HIS A 17 -8.53 -11.91 -20.80
C HIS A 17 -9.08 -10.76 -21.65
N GLY A 18 -8.62 -9.53 -21.42
CA GLY A 18 -8.94 -8.35 -22.23
C GLY A 18 -10.33 -7.74 -21.96
N ARG A 19 -11.03 -8.18 -20.93
CA ARG A 19 -12.31 -7.58 -20.48
C ARG A 19 -12.02 -6.55 -19.39
N LEU A 20 -12.11 -5.28 -19.74
CA LEU A 20 -11.73 -4.18 -18.85
C LEU A 20 -12.93 -3.71 -18.00
N PHE A 21 -12.75 -3.73 -16.67
CA PHE A 21 -13.62 -3.08 -15.66
C PHE A 21 -15.13 -3.28 -15.86
N ARG A 22 -15.52 -4.50 -16.23
CA ARG A 22 -16.92 -4.91 -16.22
C ARG A 22 -17.27 -5.55 -14.90
N GLU A 23 -18.52 -5.33 -14.49
CA GLU A 23 -19.12 -6.01 -13.36
C GLU A 23 -19.14 -7.53 -13.56
N LEU A 24 -19.03 -8.28 -12.48
CA LEU A 24 -18.97 -9.74 -12.53
C LEU A 24 -20.36 -10.39 -12.60
N PHE A 25 -21.35 -9.77 -11.97
CA PHE A 25 -22.68 -10.37 -11.81
C PHE A 25 -23.73 -9.77 -12.73
N VAL A 26 -23.45 -8.60 -13.30
CA VAL A 26 -24.32 -7.89 -14.23
C VAL A 26 -23.41 -7.34 -15.32
N ASP A 27 -23.64 -7.63 -16.60
CA ASP A 27 -22.73 -7.21 -17.68
C ASP A 27 -22.82 -5.70 -17.98
N GLN A 28 -22.31 -4.89 -17.06
CA GLN A 28 -22.30 -3.43 -17.07
C GLN A 28 -20.94 -2.88 -16.61
N PRO A 29 -20.60 -1.62 -16.90
CA PRO A 29 -19.40 -1.01 -16.34
C PRO A 29 -19.45 -0.98 -14.79
N GLY A 30 -18.38 -1.45 -14.14
CA GLY A 30 -18.27 -1.51 -12.68
C GLY A 30 -17.12 -0.63 -12.16
N ALA A 31 -17.38 0.16 -11.13
CA ALA A 31 -16.40 1.06 -10.50
C ALA A 31 -16.50 1.06 -8.96
N GLU A 32 -17.09 0.01 -8.39
CA GLU A 32 -17.32 -0.13 -6.95
C GLU A 32 -16.03 -0.32 -6.15
N HIS A 33 -15.00 -0.92 -6.75
CA HIS A 33 -13.72 -1.18 -6.12
C HIS A 33 -12.57 -0.46 -6.83
N GLY A 34 -11.56 -0.07 -6.04
CA GLY A 34 -10.33 0.53 -6.57
C GLY A 34 -9.62 -0.41 -7.55
N PRO A 35 -9.15 0.08 -8.71
CA PRO A 35 -8.64 -0.78 -9.78
C PRO A 35 -7.27 -1.42 -9.47
N LEU A 36 -6.50 -0.88 -8.52
CA LEU A 36 -5.10 -1.29 -8.34
C LEU A 36 -4.97 -2.76 -7.92
N THR A 37 -5.80 -3.24 -7.01
CA THR A 37 -5.72 -4.63 -6.53
C THR A 37 -5.99 -5.61 -7.68
N SER A 38 -7.05 -5.38 -8.45
CA SER A 38 -7.38 -6.23 -9.61
C SER A 38 -6.29 -6.16 -10.69
N LEU A 39 -5.73 -4.97 -10.95
CA LEU A 39 -4.61 -4.79 -11.88
C LEU A 39 -3.34 -5.50 -11.43
N LEU A 40 -3.03 -5.47 -10.13
CA LEU A 40 -1.88 -6.15 -9.53
C LEU A 40 -2.01 -7.67 -9.65
N MET A 41 -3.24 -8.19 -9.54
CA MET A 41 -3.54 -9.62 -9.61
C MET A 41 -3.67 -10.14 -11.05
N ALA A 42 -4.01 -9.30 -12.02
CA ALA A 42 -4.22 -9.70 -13.42
C ALA A 42 -3.03 -10.47 -14.02
N PRO A 43 -1.76 -10.05 -13.80
CA PRO A 43 -0.57 -10.81 -14.21
C PRO A 43 -0.45 -12.26 -13.70
N PHE A 44 -1.24 -12.62 -12.68
CA PHE A 44 -1.20 -13.93 -12.04
C PHE A 44 -2.52 -14.69 -12.24
N SER A 45 -3.36 -14.21 -13.17
CA SER A 45 -4.73 -14.68 -13.37
C SER A 45 -4.87 -15.69 -14.53
N TRP A 46 -3.83 -16.50 -14.75
CA TRP A 46 -3.78 -17.51 -15.82
C TRP A 46 -3.70 -18.94 -15.26
N GLY A 47 -4.24 -19.88 -16.02
CA GLY A 47 -4.31 -21.30 -15.66
C GLY A 47 -5.49 -21.62 -14.73
N ASP A 48 -5.59 -22.87 -14.29
CA ASP A 48 -6.77 -23.37 -13.57
C ASP A 48 -6.78 -23.01 -12.07
N ASP A 49 -5.61 -22.66 -11.50
CA ASP A 49 -5.42 -22.40 -10.07
C ASP A 49 -4.90 -20.98 -9.80
N PHE A 50 -5.37 -20.02 -10.58
CA PHE A 50 -4.92 -18.63 -10.50
C PHE A 50 -5.16 -17.98 -9.13
N VAL A 51 -6.21 -18.38 -8.42
CA VAL A 51 -6.53 -17.86 -7.08
C VAL A 51 -5.39 -18.13 -6.10
N ARG A 52 -4.73 -19.29 -6.21
CA ARG A 52 -3.56 -19.61 -5.36
C ARG A 52 -2.41 -18.64 -5.64
N TRP A 53 -2.14 -18.34 -6.92
CA TRP A 53 -1.09 -17.39 -7.29
C TRP A 53 -1.38 -15.98 -6.80
N GLN A 54 -2.62 -15.51 -6.93
CA GLN A 54 -3.07 -14.23 -6.39
C GLN A 54 -2.89 -14.14 -4.86
N ARG A 55 -3.20 -15.23 -4.13
CA ARG A 55 -2.95 -15.29 -2.67
C ARG A 55 -1.47 -15.25 -2.32
N MET A 56 -0.59 -15.80 -3.15
CA MET A 56 0.85 -15.67 -2.92
C MET A 56 1.31 -14.20 -3.04
N VAL A 57 0.69 -13.41 -3.92
CA VAL A 57 0.96 -11.97 -4.03
C VAL A 57 0.53 -11.23 -2.77
N THR A 58 -0.66 -11.48 -2.22
CA THR A 58 -1.12 -10.84 -0.98
C THR A 58 -0.27 -11.23 0.22
N VAL A 59 0.13 -12.51 0.33
CA VAL A 59 1.08 -12.97 1.36
C VAL A 59 2.43 -12.28 1.21
N ALA A 60 2.95 -12.13 -0.02
CA ALA A 60 4.18 -11.39 -0.25
C ALA A 60 4.06 -9.91 0.15
N CYS A 61 2.91 -9.28 -0.09
CA CYS A 61 2.62 -7.92 0.40
C CYS A 61 2.68 -7.84 1.92
N GLY A 62 2.06 -8.80 2.62
CA GLY A 62 2.08 -8.89 4.09
C GLY A 62 3.48 -9.06 4.67
N ILE A 63 4.27 -9.99 4.12
CA ILE A 63 5.68 -10.18 4.52
C ILE A 63 6.48 -8.89 4.30
N THR A 64 6.29 -8.24 3.16
CA THR A 64 6.96 -6.98 2.83
C THR A 64 6.56 -5.86 3.78
N LEU A 65 5.29 -5.79 4.17
CA LEU A 65 4.78 -4.84 5.16
C LEU A 65 5.47 -5.02 6.51
N VAL A 66 5.54 -6.26 7.03
CA VAL A 66 6.23 -6.56 8.30
C VAL A 66 7.69 -6.11 8.25
N TRP A 67 8.40 -6.46 7.16
CA TRP A 67 9.77 -6.02 6.95
C TRP A 67 9.90 -4.50 6.94
N LEU A 68 9.04 -3.80 6.20
CA LEU A 68 9.08 -2.35 6.04
C LEU A 68 8.78 -1.62 7.36
N LEU A 69 7.83 -2.11 8.16
CA LEU A 69 7.56 -1.58 9.50
C LEU A 69 8.77 -1.74 10.43
N GLY A 70 9.48 -2.87 10.36
CA GLY A 70 10.74 -3.05 11.08
C GLY A 70 11.83 -2.06 10.65
N ARG A 71 11.92 -1.77 9.35
CA ARG A 71 12.85 -0.76 8.81
C ARG A 71 12.47 0.66 9.24
N LEU A 72 11.18 0.99 9.24
CA LEU A 72 10.66 2.27 9.75
C LEU A 72 10.96 2.44 11.24
N GLY A 73 10.69 1.43 12.06
CA GLY A 73 11.02 1.44 13.49
C GLY A 73 12.53 1.59 13.73
N THR A 74 13.36 0.94 12.90
CA THR A 74 14.82 1.10 12.97
C THR A 74 15.26 2.53 12.66
N ARG A 75 14.64 3.17 11.66
CA ARG A 75 14.94 4.55 11.26
C ARG A 75 14.55 5.55 12.34
N LEU A 76 13.43 5.32 13.02
CA LEU A 76 12.86 6.26 14.01
C LEU A 76 13.44 6.10 15.43
N GLY A 77 13.80 4.87 15.82
CA GLY A 77 14.20 4.57 17.21
C GLY A 77 15.35 3.58 17.34
N GLY A 78 16.08 3.32 16.26
CA GLY A 78 17.21 2.38 16.25
C GLY A 78 16.81 0.90 16.25
N ARG A 79 17.82 0.02 16.28
CA ARG A 79 17.65 -1.43 16.02
C ARG A 79 16.63 -2.12 16.92
N ARG A 80 16.60 -1.78 18.21
CA ARG A 80 15.66 -2.41 19.17
C ARG A 80 14.20 -2.08 18.85
N VAL A 81 13.91 -0.82 18.53
CA VAL A 81 12.57 -0.37 18.14
C VAL A 81 12.15 -1.01 16.82
N GLY A 82 13.06 -1.13 15.86
CA GLY A 82 12.79 -1.84 14.61
C GLY A 82 12.41 -3.30 14.79
N VAL A 83 13.17 -4.05 15.60
CA VAL A 83 12.85 -5.46 15.87
C VAL A 83 11.51 -5.58 16.61
N ALA A 84 11.25 -4.72 17.60
CA ALA A 84 9.97 -4.71 18.31
C ALA A 84 8.80 -4.40 17.36
N ALA A 85 8.94 -3.39 16.48
CA ALA A 85 7.92 -3.04 15.49
C ALA A 85 7.62 -4.19 14.52
N ALA A 86 8.65 -4.87 14.01
CA ALA A 86 8.48 -6.04 13.16
C ALA A 86 7.81 -7.20 13.90
N ALA A 87 8.21 -7.48 15.15
CA ALA A 87 7.62 -8.54 15.95
C ALA A 87 6.14 -8.29 16.24
N ILE A 88 5.78 -7.06 16.64
CA ILE A 88 4.39 -6.66 16.84
C ILE A 88 3.61 -6.80 15.53
N ALA A 89 4.16 -6.33 14.41
CA ALA A 89 3.49 -6.43 13.12
C ALA A 89 3.25 -7.88 12.68
N ALA A 90 4.23 -8.77 12.92
CA ALA A 90 4.14 -10.18 12.57
C ALA A 90 3.07 -10.94 13.35
N VAL A 91 2.79 -10.55 14.60
CA VAL A 91 1.79 -11.22 15.44
C VAL A 91 0.43 -10.53 15.43
N ALA A 92 0.33 -9.29 14.93
CA ALA A 92 -0.91 -8.52 14.89
C ALA A 92 -1.86 -9.06 13.80
N PRO A 93 -2.95 -9.78 14.16
CA PRO A 93 -3.83 -10.41 13.17
C PRO A 93 -4.49 -9.37 12.26
N THR A 94 -4.71 -8.16 12.77
CA THR A 94 -5.25 -7.05 11.99
C THR A 94 -4.41 -6.69 10.75
N LEU A 95 -3.12 -7.04 10.73
CA LEU A 95 -2.24 -6.75 9.59
C LEU A 95 -2.16 -7.86 8.56
N TRP A 96 -2.36 -9.13 8.96
CA TRP A 96 -2.12 -10.27 8.07
C TRP A 96 -3.34 -11.18 7.86
N MET A 97 -4.42 -11.05 8.63
CA MET A 97 -5.61 -11.89 8.50
C MET A 97 -6.20 -11.85 7.08
N ASN A 98 -6.11 -10.69 6.43
CA ASN A 98 -6.59 -10.50 5.06
C ASN A 98 -5.62 -11.04 4.01
N ASP A 99 -4.37 -11.36 4.34
CA ASP A 99 -3.36 -11.82 3.37
C ASP A 99 -3.69 -13.20 2.80
N GLY A 100 -4.42 -14.02 3.56
CA GLY A 100 -4.93 -15.32 3.09
C GLY A 100 -6.09 -15.20 2.09
N LEU A 101 -6.60 -13.98 1.90
CA LEU A 101 -7.68 -13.65 0.99
C LEU A 101 -7.15 -12.70 -0.10
N VAL A 102 -7.71 -12.75 -1.30
CA VAL A 102 -7.35 -11.80 -2.36
C VAL A 102 -8.07 -10.48 -2.05
N MET A 103 -7.48 -9.68 -1.18
CA MET A 103 -8.10 -8.49 -0.57
C MET A 103 -7.31 -7.23 -0.86
N SER A 104 -8.02 -6.10 -0.91
CA SER A 104 -7.40 -4.77 -1.08
C SER A 104 -6.56 -4.35 0.13
N GLU A 105 -6.96 -4.85 1.30
CA GLU A 105 -6.46 -4.48 2.62
C GLU A 105 -4.96 -4.71 2.72
N SER A 106 -4.47 -5.88 2.29
CA SER A 106 -3.05 -6.23 2.31
C SER A 106 -2.20 -5.28 1.46
N VAL A 107 -2.68 -4.96 0.26
CA VAL A 107 -2.01 -4.03 -0.66
C VAL A 107 -2.05 -2.60 -0.09
N SER A 108 -3.19 -2.18 0.45
CA SER A 108 -3.37 -0.87 1.07
C SER A 108 -2.45 -0.66 2.26
N MET A 109 -2.34 -1.63 3.18
CA MET A 109 -1.47 -1.49 4.35
C MET A 109 0.00 -1.33 3.95
N LEU A 110 0.46 -2.12 2.97
CA LEU A 110 1.80 -1.97 2.40
C LEU A 110 2.01 -0.58 1.79
N LEU A 111 1.04 -0.09 1.00
CA LEU A 111 1.11 1.25 0.40
C LEU A 111 1.16 2.36 1.44
N VAL A 112 0.42 2.25 2.54
CA VAL A 112 0.51 3.20 3.67
C VAL A 112 1.91 3.20 4.27
N ALA A 113 2.51 2.03 4.50
CA ALA A 113 3.88 1.94 5.01
C ALA A 113 4.91 2.53 4.01
N CYS A 114 4.70 2.34 2.70
CA CYS A 114 5.51 2.99 1.66
C CYS A 114 5.36 4.52 1.68
N VAL A 115 4.14 5.03 1.84
CA VAL A 115 3.89 6.49 1.98
C VAL A 115 4.65 7.05 3.17
N LEU A 116 4.61 6.39 4.33
CA LEU A 116 5.38 6.81 5.52
C LEU A 116 6.89 6.81 5.23
N TRP A 117 7.39 5.77 4.58
CA TRP A 117 8.81 5.66 4.22
C TRP A 117 9.27 6.79 3.31
N PHE A 118 8.55 7.05 2.22
CA PHE A 118 8.92 8.09 1.27
C PHE A 118 8.64 9.50 1.80
N ALA A 119 7.68 9.68 2.71
CA ALA A 119 7.46 10.95 3.39
C ALA A 119 8.68 11.32 4.25
N LEU A 120 9.22 10.36 5.02
CA LEU A 120 10.47 10.55 5.76
C LEU A 120 11.65 10.82 4.82
N ASP A 121 11.74 10.07 3.72
CA ASP A 121 12.80 10.24 2.73
C ASP A 121 12.78 11.62 2.08
N THR A 122 11.59 12.12 1.76
CA THR A 122 11.37 13.46 1.20
C THR A 122 11.88 14.55 2.15
N VAL A 123 11.66 14.39 3.46
CA VAL A 123 12.12 15.35 4.46
C VAL A 123 13.63 15.27 4.66
N GLU A 124 14.21 14.07 4.58
CA GLU A 124 15.64 13.84 4.81
C GLU A 124 16.53 14.25 3.64
N ARG A 125 16.16 13.87 2.41
CA ARG A 125 16.97 14.09 1.20
C ARG A 125 16.58 15.35 0.43
N ASP A 126 15.31 15.72 0.49
CA ASP A 126 14.71 16.87 -0.21
C ASP A 126 15.02 16.91 -1.73
N ASP A 127 15.07 15.73 -2.37
CA ASP A 127 15.36 15.59 -3.80
C ASP A 127 14.11 15.25 -4.63
N ARG A 128 14.19 15.43 -5.95
CA ARG A 128 13.04 15.14 -6.85
C ARG A 128 12.64 13.66 -6.82
N ARG A 129 13.59 12.75 -6.62
CA ARG A 129 13.33 11.30 -6.66
C ARG A 129 12.46 10.87 -5.48
N SER A 130 12.75 11.32 -4.26
CA SER A 130 11.92 11.02 -3.09
C SER A 130 10.52 11.61 -3.19
N GLN A 131 10.40 12.84 -3.71
CA GLN A 131 9.10 13.49 -3.95
C GLN A 131 8.23 12.74 -4.97
N VAL A 132 8.84 12.31 -6.09
CA VAL A 132 8.14 11.49 -7.10
C VAL A 132 7.73 10.15 -6.52
N ALA A 133 8.63 9.46 -5.80
CA ALA A 133 8.31 8.19 -5.15
C ALA A 133 7.15 8.32 -4.15
N LEU A 134 7.10 9.40 -3.37
CA LEU A 134 6.00 9.70 -2.48
C LEU A 134 4.68 9.95 -3.24
N GLY A 135 4.71 10.75 -4.30
CA GLY A 135 3.55 11.02 -5.13
C GLY A 135 2.99 9.76 -5.79
N VAL A 136 3.87 8.89 -6.29
CA VAL A 136 3.50 7.57 -6.83
C VAL A 136 2.87 6.70 -5.74
N ALA A 137 3.46 6.61 -4.55
CA ALA A 137 2.91 5.82 -3.46
C ALA A 137 1.52 6.31 -3.01
N LEU A 138 1.31 7.63 -2.94
CA LEU A 138 0.01 8.24 -2.63
C LEU A 138 -1.03 7.95 -3.73
N GLY A 139 -0.65 8.11 -5.00
CA GLY A 139 -1.53 7.83 -6.14
C GLY A 139 -1.93 6.35 -6.22
N LEU A 140 -0.96 5.44 -6.03
CA LEU A 140 -1.25 4.01 -5.92
C LEU A 140 -2.16 3.70 -4.73
N GLY A 141 -1.92 4.33 -3.57
CA GLY A 141 -2.80 4.23 -2.41
C GLY A 141 -4.25 4.57 -2.75
N ALA A 142 -4.47 5.73 -3.39
CA ALA A 142 -5.78 6.17 -3.85
C ALA A 142 -6.44 5.20 -4.86
N LEU A 143 -5.65 4.54 -5.71
CA LEU A 143 -6.16 3.53 -6.66
C LEU A 143 -6.44 2.16 -6.02
N ALA A 144 -5.77 1.81 -4.91
CA ALA A 144 -6.14 0.62 -4.14
C ALA A 144 -7.47 0.85 -3.42
N ARG A 145 -7.58 2.01 -2.77
CA ARG A 145 -8.69 2.36 -1.90
C ARG A 145 -8.93 3.86 -1.93
N SER A 146 -10.16 4.25 -2.24
CA SER A 146 -10.53 5.65 -2.41
C SER A 146 -10.37 6.45 -1.11
N GLU A 147 -10.47 5.82 0.06
CA GLU A 147 -10.29 6.53 1.33
C GLU A 147 -8.82 6.94 1.56
N LEU A 148 -7.86 6.25 0.94
CA LEU A 148 -6.43 6.59 1.05
C LEU A 148 -6.07 7.91 0.36
N VAL A 149 -6.96 8.48 -0.47
CA VAL A 149 -6.80 9.87 -0.96
C VAL A 149 -6.66 10.86 0.21
N LEU A 150 -7.26 10.58 1.37
CA LEU A 150 -7.18 11.42 2.56
C LEU A 150 -5.75 11.51 3.13
N LEU A 151 -4.86 10.59 2.77
CA LEU A 151 -3.45 10.70 3.14
C LEU A 151 -2.75 11.85 2.44
N ILE A 152 -3.22 12.28 1.26
CA ILE A 152 -2.59 13.38 0.50
C ILE A 152 -2.57 14.67 1.31
N PRO A 153 -3.73 15.25 1.75
CA PRO A 153 -3.71 16.48 2.53
C PRO A 153 -2.98 16.31 3.87
N LEU A 154 -3.08 15.14 4.51
CA LEU A 154 -2.41 14.86 5.78
C LEU A 154 -0.88 14.87 5.65
N VAL A 155 -0.35 14.18 4.63
CA VAL A 155 1.09 14.12 4.36
C VAL A 155 1.60 15.48 3.92
N LEU A 156 0.88 16.21 3.08
CA LEU A 156 1.27 17.57 2.68
C LEU A 156 1.35 18.51 3.89
N LEU A 157 0.35 18.49 4.77
CA LEU A 157 0.37 19.27 6.01
C LEU A 157 1.58 18.89 6.88
N TRP A 158 1.83 17.60 7.07
CA TRP A 158 2.97 17.12 7.83
C TRP A 158 4.31 17.56 7.21
N LEU A 159 4.46 17.48 5.88
CA LEU A 159 5.66 17.93 5.17
C LEU A 159 5.93 19.42 5.37
N VAL A 160 4.88 20.26 5.32
CA VAL A 160 5.00 21.70 5.59
C VAL A 160 5.51 21.93 7.01
N ILE A 161 4.93 21.26 8.01
CA ILE A 161 5.35 21.38 9.41
C ILE A 161 6.79 20.89 9.60
N ALA A 162 7.14 19.73 9.02
CA ALA A 162 8.46 19.12 9.15
C ALA A 162 9.56 19.99 8.51
N ARG A 163 9.29 20.56 7.33
CA ARG A 163 10.23 21.47 6.65
C ARG A 163 10.42 22.78 7.40
N ARG A 164 9.35 23.38 7.95
CA ARG A 164 9.45 24.60 8.79
C ARG A 164 10.34 24.38 10.00
N ARG A 165 10.12 23.30 10.76
CA ARG A 165 10.92 22.96 11.95
C ARG A 165 12.41 22.77 11.63
N ARG A 166 12.74 22.15 10.48
CA ARG A 166 14.13 22.01 10.03
C ARG A 166 14.76 23.34 9.62
N GLY A 167 14.00 24.23 8.98
CA GLY A 167 14.44 25.59 8.67
C GLY A 167 14.80 26.37 9.93
N ASP A 168 13.91 26.40 10.92
CA ASP A 168 14.12 27.09 12.19
C ASP A 168 15.34 26.55 12.96
N ALA A 169 15.54 25.22 12.96
CA ALA A 169 16.69 24.59 13.59
C ALA A 169 18.02 24.95 12.90
N ARG A 170 18.04 25.11 11.57
CA ARG A 170 19.23 25.56 10.83
C ARG A 170 19.56 27.02 11.11
N VAL A 171 18.55 27.90 11.15
CA VAL A 171 18.76 29.34 11.44
C VAL A 171 19.31 29.56 12.85
N ARG A 172 18.89 28.77 13.84
CA ARG A 172 19.41 28.85 15.23
C ARG A 172 20.83 28.32 15.41
N ALA A 173 21.35 27.56 14.46
CA ALA A 173 22.68 26.96 14.53
C ALA A 173 23.77 27.80 13.85
N VAL A 174 23.39 28.92 13.21
CA VAL A 174 24.26 29.92 12.58
C VAL A 174 24.36 31.13 13.49
#